data_AF-A0A952THS0-F1
#
_entry.id   AF-A0A952THS0-F1
#
_cell.length_a   1.000
_cell.length_b   1.000
_cell.length_c   1.000
_cell.angle_alpha   90.00
_cell.angle_beta   90.00
_cell.angle_gamma   90.00
#
_symmetry.space_group_name_H-M   'P 1'
#
loop_
_entity.id
_entity.type
_entity.pdbx_description
1 polymer ?
#
loop_
_entity_poly.entity_id
_entity_poly.type
_entity_poly.pdbx_seq_one_letter_code
_entity_poly.pdbx_strand_id
1 'polypeptide(L)'
;MKSWVLLLTVISSAAWARLDMAPRSGGSPRSAPGHELSGLDRIAEARQDQLCADMKPGESRTVDEASRNSPTGVTRRYRVTRDTTNPRVYKVDLNIRFWGNQDYVQEQYGRLGSGFGYFPRHGETHQRFSQKAQECFRQMQGRLKDPDGNELHLNMTNDEAVPSNTVWIEKQNFRSNASQWESQIDCPTIVHEALHLMGLCDGYHERTLKAHNGQRENDPTASQYRYDCRNTERDGSVMNNQWDALEDRDDVLYCNCSSDGCRTAPSRHEVSTATGALTCPPGYSTFYSGTAAQTSARNWGKFVVNEPGRVMISRRSSAPRPATTLLRAHTETILKPRCFRGYYHRCTSNAYRTRTEDTCLVQPPECGGLQ
;
A
#
# COMPACT_ATOMS: atom_id res chain seq x y z
N MET A 1 -45.75 50.92 4.01
CA MET A 1 -45.05 51.44 2.82
C MET A 1 -44.34 50.29 2.14
N LYS A 2 -44.72 50.04 0.88
CA LYS A 2 -44.03 49.35 -0.23
C LYS A 2 -43.46 47.93 -0.02
N SER A 3 -44.29 46.96 -0.39
CA SER A 3 -43.94 45.66 -0.96
C SER A 3 -43.11 45.80 -2.24
N TRP A 4 -42.22 44.83 -2.50
CA TRP A 4 -41.78 44.47 -3.86
C TRP A 4 -41.82 42.95 -4.00
N VAL A 5 -42.75 42.49 -4.84
CA VAL A 5 -42.85 41.15 -5.40
C VAL A 5 -42.16 41.22 -6.76
N LEU A 6 -41.22 40.32 -7.04
CA LEU A 6 -40.72 40.13 -8.41
C LEU A 6 -41.12 38.73 -8.88
N LEU A 7 -42.09 38.72 -9.79
CA LEU A 7 -42.47 37.60 -10.64
C LEU A 7 -41.43 37.48 -11.76
N LEU A 8 -40.88 36.29 -11.99
CA LEU A 8 -40.18 35.97 -13.24
C LEU A 8 -40.76 34.68 -13.81
N THR A 9 -41.54 34.88 -14.87
CA THR A 9 -42.09 33.88 -15.77
C THR A 9 -41.00 33.42 -16.73
N VAL A 10 -40.78 32.11 -16.86
CA VAL A 10 -40.14 31.52 -18.04
C VAL A 10 -40.98 30.34 -18.50
N ILE A 11 -41.67 30.54 -19.62
CA ILE A 11 -42.24 29.50 -20.47
C ILE A 11 -41.31 29.42 -21.68
N SER A 12 -40.79 28.24 -22.00
CA SER A 12 -40.37 27.87 -23.36
C SER A 12 -40.20 26.35 -23.44
N SER A 13 -41.19 25.73 -24.06
CA SER A 13 -41.22 24.33 -24.48
C SER A 13 -40.26 24.11 -25.64
N ALA A 14 -39.44 23.06 -25.61
CA ALA A 14 -38.72 22.56 -26.77
C ALA A 14 -39.03 21.07 -26.98
N ALA A 15 -39.60 20.80 -28.15
CA ALA A 15 -40.03 19.51 -28.63
C ALA A 15 -38.84 18.59 -28.96
N TRP A 16 -38.93 17.33 -28.56
CA TRP A 16 -38.03 16.27 -29.01
C TRP A 16 -38.59 15.65 -30.29
N ALA A 17 -37.95 15.97 -31.42
CA ALA A 17 -38.16 15.24 -32.66
C ALA A 17 -37.38 13.91 -32.61
N ARG A 18 -38.07 12.79 -32.81
CA ARG A 18 -37.46 11.49 -33.12
C ARG A 18 -36.93 11.55 -34.56
N LEU A 19 -35.64 11.30 -34.75
CA LEU A 19 -35.06 11.00 -36.04
C LEU A 19 -34.82 9.48 -36.10
N ASP A 20 -35.59 8.81 -36.96
CA ASP A 20 -35.34 7.44 -37.38
C ASP A 20 -34.04 7.39 -38.20
N MET A 21 -33.07 6.61 -37.74
CA MET A 21 -31.87 6.27 -38.52
C MET A 21 -32.08 4.95 -39.25
N ALA A 22 -32.12 5.01 -40.57
CA ALA A 22 -32.07 3.87 -41.47
C ALA A 22 -30.67 3.20 -41.46
N PRO A 23 -30.56 1.89 -41.73
CA PRO A 23 -29.29 1.18 -41.77
C PRO A 23 -28.51 1.54 -43.04
N ARG A 24 -27.29 2.09 -42.87
CA ARG A 24 -26.34 2.26 -43.97
C ARG A 24 -25.60 0.95 -44.24
N SER A 25 -25.74 0.49 -45.48
CA SER A 25 -25.06 -0.62 -46.13
C SER A 25 -23.53 -0.52 -46.07
N GLY A 26 -22.89 -1.69 -45.97
CA GLY A 26 -21.45 -1.86 -45.84
C GLY A 26 -20.63 -1.29 -46.99
N GLY A 27 -19.55 -0.61 -46.61
CA GLY A 27 -18.40 -0.31 -47.47
C GLY A 27 -17.16 -0.94 -46.84
N SER A 28 -16.47 -1.78 -47.61
CA SER A 28 -15.22 -2.42 -47.23
C SER A 28 -14.12 -1.36 -47.01
N PRO A 29 -13.37 -1.37 -45.88
CA PRO A 29 -12.36 -0.35 -45.64
C PRO A 29 -11.18 -0.54 -46.60
N ARG A 30 -10.96 0.46 -47.46
CA ARG A 30 -9.71 0.60 -48.23
C ARG A 30 -8.57 0.83 -47.24
N SER A 31 -7.55 -0.01 -47.32
CA SER A 31 -6.28 0.10 -46.60
C SER A 31 -5.68 1.50 -46.82
N ALA A 32 -5.61 2.29 -45.75
CA ALA A 32 -4.95 3.59 -45.80
C ALA A 32 -3.44 3.41 -46.03
N PRO A 33 -2.80 4.28 -46.83
CA PRO A 33 -1.35 4.24 -47.04
C PRO A 33 -0.63 4.46 -45.71
N GLY A 34 0.38 3.61 -45.45
CA GLY A 34 1.15 3.60 -44.21
C GLY A 34 1.78 4.96 -43.94
N HIS A 35 1.35 5.59 -42.84
CA HIS A 35 2.03 6.75 -42.29
C HIS A 35 3.44 6.33 -41.86
N GLU A 36 4.44 6.79 -42.60
CA GLU A 36 5.83 6.64 -42.23
C GLU A 36 6.06 7.46 -40.95
N LEU A 37 6.19 6.76 -39.81
CA LEU A 37 6.45 7.38 -38.50
C LEU A 37 7.69 8.27 -38.58
N SER A 38 7.59 9.48 -38.03
CA SER A 38 8.67 10.45 -38.07
C SER A 38 9.91 9.91 -37.35
N GLY A 39 11.11 10.40 -37.68
CA GLY A 39 12.35 9.97 -37.03
C GLY A 39 12.34 10.15 -35.50
N LEU A 40 11.53 11.08 -34.97
CA LEU A 40 11.35 11.28 -33.53
C LEU A 40 10.52 10.17 -32.88
N ASP A 41 9.51 9.66 -33.59
CA ASP A 41 8.67 8.56 -33.10
C ASP A 41 9.49 7.27 -32.97
N ARG A 42 10.38 7.00 -33.94
CA ARG A 42 11.29 5.84 -33.89
C ARG A 42 12.28 5.91 -32.71
N ILE A 43 12.77 7.11 -32.36
CA ILE A 43 13.66 7.29 -31.19
C ILE A 43 12.88 7.10 -29.87
N ALA A 44 11.62 7.55 -29.82
CA ALA A 44 10.76 7.35 -28.66
C ALA A 44 10.41 5.86 -28.45
N GLU A 45 10.12 5.14 -29.54
CA GLU A 45 9.80 3.72 -29.54
C GLU A 45 11.01 2.85 -29.15
N ALA A 46 12.19 3.10 -29.73
CA ALA A 46 13.41 2.39 -29.34
C ALA A 46 13.80 2.61 -27.86
N ARG A 47 13.54 3.81 -27.31
CA ARG A 47 13.70 4.09 -25.87
C ARG A 47 12.69 3.33 -25.01
N GLN A 48 11.51 3.03 -25.54
CA GLN A 48 10.48 2.27 -24.83
C GLN A 48 10.86 0.79 -24.75
N ASP A 49 11.35 0.20 -25.85
CA ASP A 49 11.81 -1.19 -25.89
C ASP A 49 12.96 -1.47 -24.92
N GLN A 50 13.88 -0.51 -24.77
CA GLN A 50 14.99 -0.63 -23.82
C GLN A 50 14.51 -0.71 -22.36
N LEU A 51 13.39 -0.07 -22.01
CA LEU A 51 12.82 -0.13 -20.67
C LEU A 51 12.00 -1.42 -20.44
N CYS A 52 11.82 -2.23 -21.49
CA CYS A 52 11.13 -3.54 -21.44
C CYS A 52 12.09 -4.71 -21.36
N ALA A 53 13.30 -4.54 -21.88
CA ALA A 53 14.32 -5.55 -21.82
C ALA A 53 14.67 -5.91 -20.37
N ASP A 54 15.15 -7.14 -20.16
CA ASP A 54 15.75 -7.51 -18.89
C ASP A 54 17.04 -6.69 -18.67
N MET A 55 17.23 -6.22 -17.44
CA MET A 55 18.43 -5.46 -17.07
C MET A 55 19.66 -6.37 -17.14
N LYS A 56 20.76 -5.92 -17.73
CA LYS A 56 22.04 -6.63 -17.64
C LYS A 56 22.65 -6.46 -16.24
N PRO A 57 23.52 -7.37 -15.77
CA PRO A 57 24.26 -7.15 -14.51
C PRO A 57 25.01 -5.82 -14.53
N GLY A 58 24.85 -5.01 -13.49
CA GLY A 58 25.42 -3.65 -13.39
C GLY A 58 24.61 -2.56 -14.10
N GLU A 59 23.58 -2.90 -14.89
CA GLU A 59 22.70 -1.90 -15.49
C GLU A 59 21.87 -1.20 -14.42
N SER A 60 21.68 0.12 -14.58
CA SER A 60 20.80 0.95 -13.75
C SER A 60 19.70 1.58 -14.58
N ARG A 61 18.52 1.74 -13.97
CA ARG A 61 17.37 2.46 -14.54
C ARG A 61 16.84 3.45 -13.51
N THR A 62 16.68 4.70 -13.92
CA THR A 62 16.06 5.75 -13.10
C THR A 62 14.64 5.99 -13.58
N VAL A 63 13.70 6.01 -12.64
CA VAL A 63 12.27 6.24 -12.88
C VAL A 63 11.87 7.51 -12.18
N ASP A 64 11.32 8.47 -12.93
CA ASP A 64 10.70 9.69 -12.40
C ASP A 64 9.34 9.88 -13.07
N GLU A 65 8.30 9.34 -12.46
CA GLU A 65 6.93 9.43 -12.94
C GLU A 65 6.04 9.97 -11.82
N ALA A 66 5.50 11.17 -12.02
CA ALA A 66 4.52 11.76 -11.11
C ALA A 66 3.19 10.97 -11.15
N SER A 67 2.45 10.97 -10.05
CA SER A 67 1.11 10.34 -9.93
C SER A 67 0.18 10.63 -11.11
N ARG A 68 0.10 11.89 -11.57
CA ARG A 68 -0.74 12.31 -12.70
C ARG A 68 -0.44 11.61 -14.03
N ASN A 69 0.77 11.07 -14.18
CA ASN A 69 1.22 10.36 -15.38
C ASN A 69 1.13 8.84 -15.20
N SER A 70 0.97 8.38 -13.95
CA SER A 70 0.89 6.97 -13.60
C SER A 70 -0.52 6.43 -13.83
N PRO A 71 -0.70 5.27 -14.50
CA PRO A 71 -2.02 4.68 -14.73
C PRO A 71 -2.83 4.39 -13.45
N THR A 72 -2.15 4.22 -12.31
CA THR A 72 -2.77 3.91 -11.02
C THR A 72 -2.90 5.13 -10.11
N GLY A 73 -2.40 6.29 -10.54
CA GLY A 73 -2.34 7.49 -9.70
C GLY A 73 -1.25 7.46 -8.62
N VAL A 74 -0.40 6.42 -8.59
CA VAL A 74 0.71 6.31 -7.62
C VAL A 74 2.00 6.87 -8.23
N THR A 75 2.68 7.77 -7.51
CA THR A 75 3.99 8.31 -7.91
C THR A 75 5.06 7.23 -7.90
N ARG A 76 6.02 7.31 -8.84
CA ARG A 76 7.11 6.34 -8.98
C ARG A 76 8.43 7.07 -9.14
N ARG A 77 9.24 7.12 -8.08
CA ARG A 77 10.53 7.82 -8.09
C ARG A 77 11.61 7.02 -7.39
N TYR A 78 12.51 6.43 -8.16
CA TYR A 78 13.58 5.57 -7.66
C TYR A 78 14.63 5.33 -8.73
N ARG A 79 15.74 4.73 -8.34
CA ARG A 79 16.68 4.08 -9.25
C ARG A 79 16.79 2.61 -8.87
N VAL A 80 16.80 1.72 -9.86
CA VAL A 80 17.08 0.30 -9.65
C VAL A 80 18.34 -0.09 -10.40
N THR A 81 19.19 -0.90 -9.78
CA THR A 81 20.43 -1.43 -10.34
C THR A 81 20.49 -2.93 -10.16
N ARG A 82 20.75 -3.68 -11.23
CA ARG A 82 20.96 -5.14 -11.13
C ARG A 82 22.36 -5.41 -10.59
N ASP A 83 22.49 -6.24 -9.57
CA ASP A 83 23.79 -6.54 -8.96
C ASP A 83 24.72 -7.25 -9.96
N THR A 84 26.02 -6.95 -9.91
CA THR A 84 27.02 -7.50 -10.82
C THR A 84 27.49 -8.90 -10.43
N THR A 85 27.36 -9.25 -9.15
CA THR A 85 27.83 -10.53 -8.60
C THR A 85 26.71 -11.55 -8.48
N ASN A 86 25.50 -11.10 -8.14
CA ASN A 86 24.32 -11.95 -8.05
C ASN A 86 23.21 -11.40 -8.98
N PRO A 87 22.99 -12.01 -10.16
CA PRO A 87 22.01 -11.51 -11.13
C PRO A 87 20.56 -11.60 -10.65
N ARG A 88 20.28 -12.24 -9.51
CA ARG A 88 18.94 -12.26 -8.89
C ARG A 88 18.72 -11.12 -7.89
N VAL A 89 19.74 -10.33 -7.58
CA VAL A 89 19.63 -9.21 -6.63
C VAL A 89 19.51 -7.89 -7.38
N TYR A 90 18.53 -7.09 -6.98
CA TYR A 90 18.27 -5.76 -7.51
C TYR A 90 18.33 -4.73 -6.39
N LYS A 91 19.24 -3.77 -6.48
CA LYS A 91 19.38 -2.68 -5.51
C LYS A 91 18.49 -1.54 -5.94
N VAL A 92 17.56 -1.14 -5.08
CA VAL A 92 16.67 0.00 -5.30
C VAL A 92 17.08 1.14 -4.38
N ASP A 93 17.49 2.25 -4.98
CA ASP A 93 17.82 3.48 -4.29
C ASP A 93 16.60 4.41 -4.25
N LEU A 94 16.25 4.84 -3.04
CA LEU A 94 15.17 5.78 -2.75
C LEU A 94 15.75 7.06 -2.14
N ASN A 95 15.54 8.18 -2.82
CA ASN A 95 15.86 9.50 -2.29
C ASN A 95 14.60 10.05 -1.59
N ILE A 96 14.46 9.84 -0.28
CA ILE A 96 13.28 10.28 0.48
C ILE A 96 13.64 11.45 1.40
N ARG A 97 12.93 12.56 1.24
CA ARG A 97 13.03 13.75 2.09
C ARG A 97 11.91 13.72 3.12
N PHE A 98 12.25 13.69 4.41
CA PHE A 98 11.26 13.62 5.49
C PHE A 98 11.02 14.97 6.14
N TRP A 99 9.76 15.37 6.24
CA TRP A 99 9.36 16.69 6.73
C TRP A 99 8.37 16.50 7.88
N GLY A 100 8.63 17.05 9.07
CA GLY A 100 7.65 16.99 10.16
C GLY A 100 6.44 17.88 9.90
N ASN A 101 5.23 17.35 10.09
CA ASN A 101 4.02 18.16 10.17
C ASN A 101 3.98 18.95 11.49
N GLN A 102 3.15 20.00 11.58
CA GLN A 102 3.01 20.90 12.71
C GLN A 102 2.79 20.20 14.03
N ASP A 103 1.78 19.35 14.06
CA ASP A 103 1.40 18.63 15.26
C ASP A 103 2.57 17.79 15.76
N TYR A 104 3.23 17.06 14.86
CA TYR A 104 4.41 16.26 15.19
C TYR A 104 5.58 17.11 15.71
N VAL A 105 5.89 18.22 15.02
CA VAL A 105 7.00 19.10 15.42
C VAL A 105 6.74 19.74 16.78
N GLN A 106 5.50 20.16 17.05
CA GLN A 106 5.12 20.72 18.34
C GLN A 106 5.17 19.69 19.47
N GLU A 107 4.69 18.47 19.22
CA GLU A 107 4.70 17.39 20.21
C GLU A 107 6.12 16.94 20.55
N GLN A 108 6.98 16.73 19.54
CA GLN A 108 8.33 16.21 19.75
C GLN A 108 9.30 17.25 20.29
N TYR A 109 9.14 18.52 19.89
CA TYR A 109 10.16 19.53 20.14
C TYR A 109 9.63 20.78 20.85
N GLY A 110 8.39 20.73 21.36
CA GLY A 110 7.74 21.81 22.10
C GLY A 110 7.12 22.90 21.22
N ARG A 111 6.18 23.67 21.82
CA ARG A 111 5.49 24.79 21.17
C ARG A 111 6.50 25.90 20.89
N LEU A 112 6.77 26.16 19.61
CA LEU A 112 7.58 27.30 19.20
C LEU A 112 6.79 28.60 19.44
N GLY A 113 7.44 29.57 20.08
CA GLY A 113 6.96 30.94 20.11
C GLY A 113 6.67 31.41 18.69
N SER A 114 5.57 32.14 18.50
CA SER A 114 5.07 32.61 17.22
C SER A 114 6.09 33.49 16.49
N GLY A 115 7.00 32.89 15.71
CA GLY A 115 7.98 33.63 14.94
C GLY A 115 9.06 32.74 14.34
N PHE A 116 8.92 32.41 13.05
CA PHE A 116 10.00 31.99 12.15
C PHE A 116 10.80 30.68 12.43
N GLY A 117 10.57 29.95 13.52
CA GLY A 117 11.37 28.77 13.89
C GLY A 117 11.05 27.42 13.24
N TYR A 118 10.26 27.37 12.16
CA TYR A 118 9.68 26.11 11.68
C TYR A 118 10.62 25.26 10.79
N PHE A 119 11.47 25.91 10.00
CA PHE A 119 12.32 25.25 9.00
C PHE A 119 13.55 24.50 9.53
N PRO A 120 14.24 24.91 10.63
CA PRO A 120 15.46 24.24 11.09
C PRO A 120 15.28 22.77 11.50
N ARG A 121 14.06 22.38 11.91
CA ARG A 121 13.77 21.04 12.47
C ARG A 121 13.42 19.98 11.41
N HIS A 122 13.33 20.39 10.14
CA HIS A 122 13.24 19.42 9.04
C HIS A 122 14.54 18.63 8.88
N GLY A 123 15.70 19.22 9.17
CA GLY A 123 16.99 18.52 9.14
C GLY A 123 17.05 17.36 10.13
N GLU A 124 16.68 17.61 11.39
CA GLU A 124 16.64 16.57 12.44
C GLU A 124 15.61 15.48 12.13
N THR A 125 14.41 15.88 11.67
CA THR A 125 13.37 14.93 11.26
C THR A 125 13.84 14.06 10.09
N HIS A 126 14.46 14.67 9.08
CA HIS A 126 15.05 13.97 7.95
C HIS A 126 16.13 12.99 8.39
N GLN A 127 17.09 13.42 9.21
CA GLN A 127 18.15 12.54 9.70
C GLN A 127 17.58 11.34 10.47
N ARG A 128 16.67 11.58 11.42
CA ARG A 128 16.04 10.53 12.25
C ARG A 128 15.29 9.50 11.39
N PHE A 129 14.46 9.96 10.45
CA PHE A 129 13.65 9.05 9.64
C PHE A 129 14.43 8.39 8.50
N SER A 130 15.45 9.04 7.94
CA SER A 130 16.38 8.40 7.01
C SER A 130 17.14 7.25 7.66
N GLN A 131 17.65 7.45 8.90
CA GLN A 131 18.31 6.38 9.66
C GLN A 131 17.34 5.24 9.98
N LYS A 132 16.13 5.55 10.44
CA LYS A 132 15.10 4.56 10.74
C LYS A 132 14.71 3.76 9.50
N ALA A 133 14.46 4.42 8.37
CA ALA A 133 14.11 3.77 7.12
C ALA A 133 15.23 2.85 6.63
N GLN A 134 16.47 3.33 6.61
CA GLN A 134 17.63 2.52 6.21
C GLN A 134 17.81 1.29 7.10
N GLU A 135 17.61 1.45 8.41
CA GLU A 135 17.69 0.33 9.35
C GLU A 135 16.58 -0.70 9.09
N CYS A 136 15.34 -0.25 8.86
CA CYS A 136 14.24 -1.14 8.48
C CYS A 136 14.52 -1.86 7.14
N PHE A 137 15.06 -1.17 6.14
CA PHE A 137 15.44 -1.80 4.87
C PHE A 137 16.49 -2.88 5.07
N ARG A 138 17.51 -2.62 5.91
CA ARG A 138 18.54 -3.61 6.26
C ARG A 138 17.94 -4.82 6.97
N GLN A 139 17.02 -4.63 7.91
CA GLN A 139 16.35 -5.73 8.62
C GLN A 139 15.50 -6.62 7.70
N MET A 140 15.02 -6.07 6.58
CA MET A 140 14.17 -6.79 5.62
C MET A 140 14.93 -7.30 4.39
N GLN A 141 16.25 -7.12 4.33
CA GLN A 141 17.09 -7.77 3.31
C GLN A 141 16.91 -9.30 3.39
N GLY A 142 16.91 -9.97 2.24
CA GLY A 142 16.63 -11.41 2.15
C GLY A 142 15.16 -11.75 2.01
N ARG A 143 14.24 -10.82 2.30
CA ARG A 143 12.81 -11.12 2.43
C ARG A 143 11.97 -10.72 1.22
N LEU A 144 12.31 -9.60 0.58
CA LEU A 144 11.58 -9.07 -0.56
C LEU A 144 11.89 -9.88 -1.82
N LYS A 145 11.29 -11.06 -1.91
CA LYS A 145 11.50 -12.04 -2.98
C LYS A 145 10.24 -12.33 -3.76
N ASP A 146 10.38 -12.47 -5.07
CA ASP A 146 9.35 -13.02 -5.93
C ASP A 146 9.47 -14.55 -6.08
N PRO A 147 8.49 -15.23 -6.72
CA PRO A 147 8.53 -16.68 -6.93
C PRO A 147 9.71 -17.20 -7.75
N ASP A 148 10.38 -16.35 -8.51
CA ASP A 148 11.57 -16.71 -9.29
C ASP A 148 12.87 -16.57 -8.49
N GLY A 149 12.76 -16.09 -7.24
CA GLY A 149 13.87 -15.85 -6.34
C GLY A 149 14.62 -14.55 -6.65
N ASN A 150 14.05 -13.64 -7.45
CA ASN A 150 14.58 -12.29 -7.56
C ASN A 150 14.35 -11.55 -6.26
N GLU A 151 15.35 -10.81 -5.80
CA GLU A 151 15.37 -10.15 -4.51
C GLU A 151 15.55 -8.64 -4.67
N LEU A 152 14.73 -7.86 -3.98
CA LEU A 152 14.85 -6.39 -3.92
C LEU A 152 15.57 -5.96 -2.63
N HIS A 153 16.69 -5.24 -2.78
CA HIS A 153 17.42 -4.60 -1.70
C HIS A 153 17.14 -3.10 -1.71
N LEU A 154 16.32 -2.63 -0.77
CA LEU A 154 16.01 -1.21 -0.65
C LEU A 154 17.15 -0.46 0.05
N ASN A 155 17.47 0.74 -0.42
CA ASN A 155 18.46 1.63 0.18
C ASN A 155 17.96 3.08 0.16
N MET A 156 18.26 3.81 1.23
CA MET A 156 18.22 5.26 1.23
C MET A 156 19.43 5.80 0.47
N THR A 157 19.23 6.85 -0.32
CA THR A 157 20.33 7.55 -1.00
C THR A 157 20.19 9.06 -0.89
N ASN A 158 21.33 9.75 -0.87
CA ASN A 158 21.43 11.21 -1.01
C ASN A 158 21.89 11.62 -2.41
N ASP A 159 22.02 10.66 -3.34
CA ASP A 159 22.38 10.92 -4.73
C ASP A 159 21.29 11.75 -5.42
N GLU A 160 21.63 12.97 -5.81
CA GLU A 160 20.71 13.91 -6.45
C GLU A 160 20.29 13.47 -7.86
N ALA A 161 21.02 12.54 -8.49
CA ALA A 161 20.60 11.93 -9.74
C ALA A 161 19.41 10.96 -9.57
N VAL A 162 19.10 10.56 -8.33
CA VAL A 162 17.90 9.80 -8.00
C VAL A 162 16.76 10.76 -7.65
N PRO A 163 15.62 10.72 -8.35
CA PRO A 163 14.52 11.65 -8.14
C PRO A 163 13.96 11.51 -6.72
N SER A 164 13.68 12.66 -6.10
CA SER A 164 13.27 12.69 -4.69
C SER A 164 11.76 12.48 -4.48
N ASN A 165 11.43 11.76 -3.43
CA ASN A 165 10.11 11.67 -2.82
C ASN A 165 10.08 12.54 -1.56
N THR A 166 8.94 13.19 -1.30
CA THR A 166 8.72 13.89 -0.03
C THR A 166 7.73 13.09 0.79
N VAL A 167 8.10 12.82 2.05
CA VAL A 167 7.25 12.11 3.02
C VAL A 167 7.10 12.99 4.25
N TRP A 168 5.86 13.24 4.66
CA TRP A 168 5.55 13.97 5.88
C TRP A 168 5.50 13.04 7.08
N ILE A 169 6.06 13.47 8.21
CA ILE A 169 5.96 12.75 9.47
C ILE A 169 4.82 13.34 10.27
N GLU A 170 3.85 12.48 10.55
CA GLU A 170 2.62 12.78 11.26
C GLU A 170 2.73 12.34 12.73
N LYS A 171 1.81 12.83 13.57
CA LYS A 171 1.72 12.43 14.98
C LYS A 171 1.41 10.94 15.15
N GLN A 172 1.54 10.45 16.38
CA GLN A 172 1.17 9.08 16.72
C GLN A 172 -0.32 8.79 16.43
N ASN A 173 -0.64 7.54 16.08
CA ASN A 173 -1.95 7.03 15.68
C ASN A 173 -2.47 7.54 14.32
N PHE A 174 -1.61 8.18 13.52
CA PHE A 174 -1.92 8.49 12.13
C PHE A 174 -1.89 7.22 11.28
N ARG A 175 -2.88 6.99 10.40
CA ARG A 175 -2.83 5.90 9.41
C ARG A 175 -1.85 6.29 8.30
N SER A 176 -0.66 5.70 8.34
CA SER A 176 0.39 5.91 7.34
C SER A 176 -0.11 5.67 5.91
N ASN A 177 0.52 6.38 4.97
CA ASN A 177 0.38 6.21 3.53
C ASN A 177 1.71 6.61 2.84
N ALA A 178 1.79 6.42 1.53
CA ALA A 178 3.03 6.57 0.77
C ALA A 178 3.72 7.95 0.95
N SER A 179 2.94 8.99 1.24
CA SER A 179 3.40 10.37 1.41
C SER A 179 3.40 10.89 2.84
N GLN A 180 2.86 10.13 3.79
CA GLN A 180 2.69 10.55 5.18
C GLN A 180 2.89 9.36 6.11
N TRP A 181 3.92 9.38 6.95
CA TRP A 181 4.25 8.30 7.87
C TRP A 181 3.97 8.71 9.30
N GLU A 182 3.39 7.81 10.07
CA GLU A 182 3.25 7.97 11.50
C GLU A 182 4.62 8.10 12.19
N SER A 183 4.74 8.97 13.18
CA SER A 183 5.97 9.13 13.96
C SER A 183 6.52 7.84 14.60
N GLN A 184 5.63 6.91 14.95
CA GLN A 184 5.97 5.60 15.53
C GLN A 184 5.84 4.44 14.55
N ILE A 185 5.75 4.71 13.24
CA ILE A 185 5.62 3.72 12.17
C ILE A 185 6.59 2.53 12.33
N ASP A 186 6.11 1.30 12.18
CA ASP A 186 6.93 0.09 12.27
C ASP A 186 7.69 -0.21 10.96
N CYS A 187 8.66 -1.12 11.01
CA CYS A 187 9.46 -1.47 9.82
C CYS A 187 8.66 -2.13 8.68
N PRO A 188 7.74 -3.08 8.94
CA PRO A 188 6.86 -3.61 7.90
C PRO A 188 6.09 -2.52 7.15
N THR A 189 5.53 -1.56 7.88
CA THR A 189 4.79 -0.44 7.30
C THR A 189 5.72 0.50 6.53
N ILE A 190 6.91 0.84 7.05
CA ILE A 190 7.92 1.61 6.29
C ILE A 190 8.21 0.95 4.94
N VAL A 191 8.42 -0.37 4.91
CA VAL A 191 8.72 -1.10 3.67
C VAL A 191 7.52 -1.09 2.73
N HIS A 192 6.31 -1.33 3.23
CA HIS A 192 5.07 -1.24 2.45
C HIS A 192 4.89 0.14 1.81
N GLU A 193 5.05 1.21 2.58
CA GLU A 193 4.94 2.57 2.05
C GLU A 193 6.06 2.90 1.07
N ALA A 194 7.28 2.38 1.28
CA ALA A 194 8.38 2.52 0.32
C ALA A 194 8.09 1.80 -1.01
N LEU A 195 7.40 0.65 -0.98
CA LEU A 195 6.97 -0.04 -2.18
C LEU A 195 5.95 0.78 -3.00
N HIS A 196 5.08 1.55 -2.34
CA HIS A 196 4.22 2.52 -3.04
C HIS A 196 5.01 3.60 -3.76
N LEU A 197 6.13 4.09 -3.21
CA LEU A 197 6.99 5.06 -3.88
C LEU A 197 7.64 4.52 -5.18
N MET A 198 7.54 3.21 -5.41
CA MET A 198 7.98 2.54 -6.63
C MET A 198 6.81 2.19 -7.58
N GLY A 199 5.59 2.62 -7.23
CA GLY A 199 4.37 2.46 -8.01
C GLY A 199 3.60 1.18 -7.81
N LEU A 200 3.88 0.43 -6.74
CA LEU A 200 3.00 -0.65 -6.34
C LEU A 200 1.75 -0.08 -5.67
N CYS A 201 0.62 -0.75 -5.86
CA CYS A 201 -0.68 -0.41 -5.29
C CYS A 201 -1.02 -1.38 -4.16
N ASP A 202 -1.93 -0.97 -3.29
CA ASP A 202 -2.49 -1.81 -2.24
C ASP A 202 -3.20 -3.02 -2.84
N GLY A 203 -2.94 -4.19 -2.26
CA GLY A 203 -3.55 -5.46 -2.62
C GLY A 203 -4.59 -5.97 -1.61
N TYR A 204 -4.83 -5.27 -0.51
CA TYR A 204 -5.84 -5.68 0.47
C TYR A 204 -7.22 -5.17 0.18
N HIS A 205 -8.18 -5.96 0.67
CA HIS A 205 -9.59 -5.60 0.74
C HIS A 205 -9.82 -4.40 1.66
N GLU A 206 -10.29 -3.26 1.14
CA GLU A 206 -10.71 -2.15 1.98
C GLU A 206 -12.09 -2.47 2.59
N ARG A 207 -12.08 -2.85 3.87
CA ARG A 207 -13.30 -3.23 4.61
C ARG A 207 -14.12 -2.04 5.12
N THR A 208 -13.63 -0.81 4.94
CA THR A 208 -14.27 0.40 5.49
C THR A 208 -14.81 1.25 4.35
N LEU A 209 -16.14 1.38 4.27
CA LEU A 209 -16.76 2.34 3.37
C LEU A 209 -16.57 3.75 3.96
N LYS A 210 -16.00 4.67 3.17
CA LYS A 210 -16.23 6.09 3.42
C LYS A 210 -17.65 6.38 2.94
N ALA A 211 -18.57 6.68 3.85
CA ALA A 211 -19.88 7.19 3.48
C ALA A 211 -19.73 8.50 2.71
N HIS A 212 -20.70 8.80 1.86
CA HIS A 212 -20.72 9.94 0.93
C HIS A 212 -20.57 11.32 1.61
N ASN A 213 -20.73 11.37 2.94
CA ASN A 213 -20.60 12.56 3.81
C ASN A 213 -19.27 12.62 4.58
N GLY A 214 -18.31 11.74 4.29
CA GLY A 214 -17.03 11.67 4.99
C GLY A 214 -17.06 10.93 6.34
N GLN A 215 -18.21 10.42 6.77
CA GLN A 215 -18.28 9.53 7.94
C GLN A 215 -17.90 8.10 7.53
N ARG A 216 -17.19 7.39 8.40
CA ARG A 216 -16.84 5.97 8.17
C ARG A 216 -17.98 5.13 8.71
N GLU A 217 -18.69 4.41 7.84
CA GLU A 217 -19.67 3.42 8.27
C GLU A 217 -19.00 2.04 8.19
N ASN A 218 -18.81 1.43 9.36
CA ASN A 218 -18.43 0.03 9.46
C ASN A 218 -19.72 -0.77 9.35
N ASP A 219 -20.11 -1.18 8.14
CA ASP A 219 -21.16 -2.19 7.97
C ASP A 219 -20.51 -3.57 7.81
N PRO A 220 -20.40 -4.37 8.88
CA PRO A 220 -19.85 -5.73 8.80
C PRO A 220 -20.78 -6.71 8.07
N THR A 221 -22.02 -6.31 7.75
CA THR A 221 -23.04 -7.13 7.07
C THR A 221 -23.20 -6.80 5.58
N ALA A 222 -22.51 -5.77 5.08
CA ALA A 222 -22.51 -5.43 3.66
C ALA A 222 -21.87 -6.58 2.85
N SER A 223 -22.71 -7.48 2.34
CA SER A 223 -22.33 -8.64 1.52
C SER A 223 -21.69 -8.26 0.17
N GLN A 224 -21.66 -6.96 -0.15
CA GLN A 224 -20.92 -6.38 -1.25
C GLN A 224 -20.24 -5.11 -0.76
N TYR A 225 -18.92 -5.16 -0.56
CA TYR A 225 -18.08 -3.97 -0.47
C TYR A 225 -18.24 -3.20 -1.78
N ARG A 226 -19.18 -2.25 -1.85
CA ARG A 226 -19.58 -1.58 -3.09
C ARG A 226 -18.43 -0.85 -3.83
N TYR A 227 -17.27 -0.68 -3.18
CA TYR A 227 -16.15 0.11 -3.68
C TYR A 227 -14.76 -0.49 -3.40
N ASP A 228 -14.64 -1.79 -3.13
CA ASP A 228 -13.34 -2.43 -2.92
C ASP A 228 -12.69 -2.80 -4.26
N CYS A 229 -12.17 -1.78 -4.95
CA CYS A 229 -11.60 -1.93 -6.28
C CYS A 229 -10.13 -2.34 -6.25
N ARG A 230 -9.60 -2.65 -5.06
CA ARG A 230 -8.23 -3.12 -4.88
C ARG A 230 -8.12 -4.55 -5.38
N ASN A 231 -6.97 -4.81 -5.98
CA ASN A 231 -6.71 -6.09 -6.59
C ASN A 231 -6.55 -7.15 -5.50
N THR A 232 -7.29 -8.24 -5.57
CA THR A 232 -7.29 -9.30 -4.55
C THR A 232 -6.01 -10.13 -4.70
N GLU A 233 -4.89 -9.55 -4.27
CA GLU A 233 -3.60 -10.22 -4.31
C GLU A 233 -3.61 -11.46 -3.41
N ARG A 234 -2.75 -12.44 -3.74
CA ARG A 234 -2.60 -13.66 -2.96
C ARG A 234 -2.23 -13.34 -1.50
N ASP A 235 -2.74 -14.15 -0.58
CA ASP A 235 -2.34 -14.10 0.83
C ASP A 235 -0.81 -14.19 0.94
N GLY A 236 -0.18 -13.23 1.63
CA GLY A 236 1.26 -13.20 1.90
C GLY A 236 2.09 -12.17 1.11
N SER A 237 1.49 -11.43 0.17
CA SER A 237 2.13 -10.25 -0.45
C SER A 237 2.32 -9.12 0.57
N VAL A 238 3.45 -8.40 0.54
CA VAL A 238 3.66 -7.17 1.33
C VAL A 238 2.60 -6.12 1.00
N MET A 239 2.16 -6.05 -0.25
CA MET A 239 1.16 -5.06 -0.68
C MET A 239 -0.25 -5.44 -0.24
N ASN A 240 -0.49 -6.72 0.07
CA ASN A 240 -1.74 -7.18 0.68
C ASN A 240 -1.70 -7.02 2.21
N ASN A 241 -0.75 -7.65 2.88
CA ASN A 241 -0.59 -7.50 4.33
C ASN A 241 0.88 -7.54 4.71
N GLN A 242 1.44 -6.34 4.93
CA GLN A 242 2.85 -6.17 5.24
C GLN A 242 3.26 -6.84 6.54
N TRP A 243 2.38 -6.92 7.54
CA TRP A 243 2.71 -7.56 8.80
C TRP A 243 2.77 -9.09 8.63
N ASP A 244 1.81 -9.67 7.91
CA ASP A 244 1.80 -11.11 7.64
C ASP A 244 2.96 -11.56 6.75
N ALA A 245 3.46 -10.67 5.90
CA ALA A 245 4.59 -10.90 4.99
C ALA A 245 5.96 -10.64 5.66
N LEU A 246 6.08 -9.56 6.43
CA LEU A 246 7.36 -9.02 6.93
C LEU A 246 7.55 -9.14 8.44
N GLU A 247 6.58 -9.59 9.22
CA GLU A 247 6.84 -9.91 10.62
C GLU A 247 7.10 -11.38 10.84
N ASP A 248 7.70 -11.66 11.98
CA ASP A 248 7.65 -12.99 12.54
C ASP A 248 6.22 -13.22 13.01
N ARG A 249 5.67 -14.38 12.68
CA ARG A 249 4.34 -14.76 13.17
C ARG A 249 4.48 -15.28 14.59
N ASP A 250 3.55 -14.88 15.43
CA ASP A 250 3.28 -15.55 16.68
C ASP A 250 2.02 -16.40 16.48
N ASP A 251 2.04 -17.66 16.90
CA ASP A 251 0.84 -18.42 17.17
C ASP A 251 0.17 -17.77 18.40
N VAL A 252 -1.08 -17.34 18.23
CA VAL A 252 -1.84 -16.64 19.27
C VAL A 252 -3.06 -17.47 19.65
N LEU A 253 -3.26 -17.62 20.96
CA LEU A 253 -4.40 -18.26 21.56
C LEU A 253 -5.12 -17.26 22.46
N TYR A 254 -6.40 -17.01 22.17
CA TYR A 254 -7.27 -16.23 23.05
C TYR A 254 -8.11 -17.18 23.87
N CYS A 255 -8.11 -16.90 25.17
CA CYS A 255 -8.74 -17.70 26.19
C CYS A 255 -9.78 -16.84 26.88
N ASN A 256 -11.02 -17.34 26.94
CA ASN A 256 -12.11 -16.67 27.63
C ASN A 256 -12.46 -17.44 28.91
N CYS A 257 -12.66 -16.72 30.00
CA CYS A 257 -12.99 -17.28 31.30
C CYS A 257 -14.39 -17.90 31.25
N SER A 258 -14.47 -19.21 31.46
CA SER A 258 -15.71 -19.98 31.33
C SER A 258 -16.42 -20.19 32.67
N SER A 259 -15.80 -19.79 33.78
CA SER A 259 -16.26 -20.11 35.14
C SER A 259 -15.98 -18.97 36.12
N ASP A 260 -16.70 -18.91 37.24
CA ASP A 260 -16.44 -17.93 38.31
C ASP A 260 -15.03 -18.03 38.94
N GLY A 261 -14.29 -19.12 38.66
CA GLY A 261 -12.96 -19.40 39.22
C GLY A 261 -11.81 -18.63 38.58
N CYS A 262 -11.98 -18.03 37.40
CA CYS A 262 -10.91 -17.32 36.67
C CYS A 262 -10.88 -15.80 36.93
N ARG A 263 -11.30 -15.37 38.13
CA ARG A 263 -11.35 -13.96 38.56
C ARG A 263 -9.98 -13.32 38.78
N THR A 264 -8.93 -14.11 38.94
CA THR A 264 -7.55 -13.61 39.00
C THR A 264 -6.90 -13.86 37.65
N ALA A 265 -6.49 -12.77 36.98
CA ALA A 265 -5.71 -12.89 35.76
C ALA A 265 -4.43 -13.69 36.09
N PRO A 266 -4.13 -14.77 35.35
CA PRO A 266 -2.91 -15.53 35.58
C PRO A 266 -1.71 -14.60 35.46
N SER A 267 -0.73 -14.78 36.33
CA SER A 267 0.49 -13.99 36.28
C SER A 267 1.21 -14.25 34.94
N ARG A 268 1.91 -13.24 34.40
CA ARG A 268 2.69 -13.38 33.14
C ARG A 268 3.61 -14.60 33.12
N HIS A 269 4.05 -15.07 34.30
CA HIS A 269 4.95 -16.21 34.43
C HIS A 269 4.25 -17.58 34.31
N GLU A 270 2.98 -17.71 34.69
CA GLU A 270 2.26 -19.00 34.61
C GLU A 270 1.93 -19.41 33.17
N VAL A 271 1.85 -18.43 32.27
CA VAL A 271 1.52 -18.63 30.86
C VAL A 271 2.71 -19.17 30.05
N SER A 272 3.96 -18.96 30.48
CA SER A 272 5.14 -19.30 29.67
C SER A 272 5.67 -20.73 29.86
N THR A 273 5.16 -21.49 30.83
CA THR A 273 5.77 -22.76 31.26
C THR A 273 4.99 -24.03 30.91
N ALA A 274 3.76 -23.93 30.43
CA ALA A 274 2.90 -25.08 30.22
C ALA A 274 3.08 -25.68 28.80
N THR A 275 4.10 -26.53 28.63
CA THR A 275 4.28 -27.48 27.52
C THR A 275 4.39 -26.87 26.12
N GLY A 276 5.04 -27.55 25.18
CA GLY A 276 5.24 -27.05 23.82
C GLY A 276 3.97 -26.88 22.97
N ALA A 277 2.78 -26.75 23.56
CA ALA A 277 1.50 -26.52 22.90
C ALA A 277 0.83 -25.26 23.48
N LEU A 278 0.29 -24.39 22.63
CA LEU A 278 -0.55 -23.29 23.09
C LEU A 278 -1.87 -23.84 23.63
N THR A 279 -2.04 -23.83 24.95
CA THR A 279 -3.28 -24.22 25.62
C THR A 279 -3.75 -23.14 26.59
N CYS A 280 -5.06 -22.99 26.74
CA CYS A 280 -5.62 -22.05 27.70
C CYS A 280 -5.35 -22.51 29.15
N PRO A 281 -5.16 -21.57 30.10
CA PRO A 281 -5.00 -21.93 31.50
C PRO A 281 -6.27 -22.61 32.05
N PRO A 282 -6.16 -23.41 33.13
CA PRO A 282 -7.33 -24.01 33.77
C PRO A 282 -8.42 -22.96 34.08
N GLY A 283 -9.68 -23.30 33.78
CA GLY A 283 -10.82 -22.39 33.95
C GLY A 283 -11.11 -21.47 32.75
N TYR A 284 -10.23 -21.43 31.74
CA TYR A 284 -10.45 -20.73 30.49
C TYR A 284 -10.70 -21.71 29.33
N SER A 285 -11.60 -21.31 28.42
CA SER A 285 -11.85 -22.01 27.16
C SER A 285 -11.25 -21.24 25.99
N THR A 286 -10.73 -21.95 24.98
CA THR A 286 -10.28 -21.33 23.74
C THR A 286 -11.43 -20.62 23.05
N PHE A 287 -11.25 -19.32 22.85
CA PHE A 287 -12.15 -18.48 22.07
C PHE A 287 -11.66 -18.32 20.63
N TYR A 288 -10.34 -18.23 20.44
CA TYR A 288 -9.71 -18.16 19.12
C TYR A 288 -8.32 -18.77 19.18
N SER A 289 -7.93 -19.47 18.11
CA SER A 289 -6.57 -19.92 17.87
C SER A 289 -6.20 -19.57 16.43
N GLY A 290 -5.04 -18.97 16.22
CA GLY A 290 -4.56 -18.63 14.89
C GLY A 290 -3.11 -18.16 14.89
N THR A 291 -2.60 -17.85 13.72
CA THR A 291 -1.30 -17.17 13.57
C THR A 291 -1.55 -15.71 13.29
N ALA A 292 -0.90 -14.81 14.03
CA ALA A 292 -0.97 -13.37 13.77
C ALA A 292 0.45 -12.80 13.68
N ALA A 293 0.61 -11.77 12.85
CA ALA A 293 1.80 -10.96 12.92
C ALA A 293 1.98 -10.36 14.32
N GLN A 294 3.22 -10.27 14.80
CA GLN A 294 3.51 -9.90 16.18
C GLN A 294 2.94 -8.52 16.57
N THR A 295 2.91 -7.55 15.65
CA THR A 295 2.35 -6.22 15.91
C THR A 295 0.83 -6.26 15.98
N SER A 296 0.17 -7.08 15.16
CA SER A 296 -1.25 -7.39 15.32
C SER A 296 -1.49 -8.02 16.70
N ALA A 297 -0.72 -9.05 17.07
CA ALA A 297 -0.83 -9.68 18.39
C ALA A 297 -0.58 -8.68 19.54
N ARG A 298 0.40 -7.76 19.43
CA ARG A 298 0.67 -6.73 20.45
C ARG A 298 -0.47 -5.72 20.56
N ASN A 299 -1.02 -5.27 19.43
CA ASN A 299 -2.16 -4.37 19.43
C ASN A 299 -3.36 -5.06 20.09
N TRP A 300 -3.63 -6.31 19.73
CA TRP A 300 -4.71 -7.10 20.34
C TRP A 300 -4.46 -7.39 21.83
N GLY A 301 -3.21 -7.65 22.22
CA GLY A 301 -2.82 -7.81 23.62
C GLY A 301 -3.09 -6.57 24.48
N LYS A 302 -2.99 -5.35 23.91
CA LYS A 302 -3.41 -4.13 24.61
C LYS A 302 -4.93 -4.03 24.81
N PHE A 303 -5.72 -4.60 23.89
CA PHE A 303 -7.18 -4.63 24.01
C PHE A 303 -7.67 -5.76 24.93
N VAL A 304 -7.01 -6.91 24.93
CA VAL A 304 -7.49 -8.12 25.62
C VAL A 304 -7.08 -8.19 27.09
N VAL A 305 -5.95 -7.62 27.49
CA VAL A 305 -5.52 -7.60 28.91
C VAL A 305 -6.41 -6.69 29.77
N ASN A 306 -7.22 -5.82 29.16
CA ASN A 306 -8.06 -4.84 29.87
C ASN A 306 -9.53 -5.27 30.05
N GLU A 307 -9.95 -6.43 29.52
CA GLU A 307 -11.28 -6.96 29.81
C GLU A 307 -11.20 -8.07 30.87
N PRO A 308 -11.87 -7.93 32.03
CA PRO A 308 -11.91 -8.97 33.05
C PRO A 308 -12.36 -10.30 32.43
N GLY A 309 -11.55 -11.34 32.59
CA GLY A 309 -11.88 -12.69 32.12
C GLY A 309 -11.35 -13.06 30.73
N ARG A 310 -10.53 -12.25 30.06
CA ARG A 310 -9.85 -12.65 28.81
C ARG A 310 -8.34 -12.66 28.96
N VAL A 311 -7.69 -13.67 28.38
CA VAL A 311 -6.23 -13.80 28.35
C VAL A 311 -5.79 -14.10 26.93
N MET A 312 -4.72 -13.43 26.50
CA MET A 312 -4.04 -13.72 25.23
C MET A 312 -2.69 -14.38 25.53
N ILE A 313 -2.46 -15.54 24.93
CA ILE A 313 -1.19 -16.26 24.96
C ILE A 313 -0.60 -16.15 23.56
N SER A 314 0.64 -15.71 23.44
CA SER A 314 1.36 -15.72 22.17
C SER A 314 2.66 -16.50 22.30
N ARG A 315 3.00 -17.24 21.25
CA ARG A 315 4.27 -17.93 21.10
C ARG A 315 4.77 -17.69 19.70
N ARG A 316 6.09 -17.51 19.51
CA ARG A 316 6.66 -17.47 18.16
C ARG A 316 6.25 -18.71 17.37
N SER A 317 5.57 -18.48 16.25
CA SER A 317 5.09 -19.52 15.36
C SER A 317 6.26 -20.28 14.77
N SER A 318 6.14 -21.61 14.69
CA SER A 318 7.06 -22.43 13.91
C SER A 318 6.66 -22.50 12.43
N ALA A 319 5.54 -21.90 12.04
CA ALA A 319 5.11 -21.90 10.65
C ALA A 319 6.20 -21.28 9.76
N PRO A 320 6.60 -21.97 8.68
CA PRO A 320 7.58 -21.42 7.76
C PRO A 320 7.03 -20.11 7.20
N ARG A 321 7.86 -19.09 7.18
CA ARG A 321 7.52 -17.81 6.56
C ARG A 321 7.22 -18.05 5.08
N PRO A 322 6.36 -17.22 4.46
CA PRO A 322 6.20 -17.28 3.02
C PRO A 322 7.58 -17.10 2.36
N ALA A 323 7.93 -18.02 1.46
CA ALA A 323 9.22 -18.00 0.76
C ALA A 323 9.35 -16.75 -0.14
N THR A 324 8.20 -16.14 -0.47
CA THR A 324 8.05 -15.01 -1.37
C THR A 324 7.13 -13.99 -0.72
N THR A 325 7.54 -12.74 -0.66
CA THR A 325 6.70 -11.64 -0.14
C THR A 325 6.31 -10.64 -1.23
N LEU A 326 6.85 -10.82 -2.44
CA LEU A 326 6.48 -10.09 -3.63
C LEU A 326 5.83 -11.05 -4.62
N LEU A 327 4.89 -10.54 -5.41
CA LEU A 327 4.39 -11.21 -6.60
C LEU A 327 5.36 -10.96 -7.75
N ARG A 328 5.39 -11.87 -8.75
CA ARG A 328 6.18 -11.66 -9.97
C ARG A 328 5.88 -10.29 -10.60
N ALA A 329 4.61 -9.92 -10.65
CA ALA A 329 4.16 -8.65 -11.23
C ALA A 329 4.64 -7.42 -10.46
N HIS A 330 4.91 -7.51 -9.15
CA HIS A 330 5.52 -6.42 -8.39
C HIS A 330 6.94 -6.17 -8.87
N THR A 331 7.75 -7.23 -8.92
CA THR A 331 9.13 -7.16 -9.40
C THR A 331 9.18 -6.66 -10.84
N GLU A 332 8.36 -7.22 -11.73
CA GLU A 332 8.31 -6.79 -13.13
C GLU A 332 7.87 -5.33 -13.27
N THR A 333 6.92 -4.87 -12.46
CA THR A 333 6.51 -3.46 -12.45
C THR A 333 7.67 -2.55 -12.07
N ILE A 334 8.51 -2.95 -11.11
CA ILE A 334 9.69 -2.18 -10.65
C ILE A 334 10.83 -2.24 -11.69
N LEU A 335 11.10 -3.40 -12.28
CA LEU A 335 12.23 -3.59 -13.20
C LEU A 335 11.93 -3.11 -14.64
N LYS A 336 10.66 -3.17 -15.06
CA LYS A 336 10.18 -2.87 -16.42
C LYS A 336 9.04 -1.84 -16.41
N PRO A 337 9.26 -0.64 -15.82
CA PRO A 337 8.21 0.29 -15.44
C PRO A 337 7.33 0.79 -16.58
N ARG A 338 7.84 0.84 -17.82
CA ARG A 338 7.07 1.32 -19.00
C ARG A 338 6.38 0.23 -19.80
N CYS A 339 6.67 -1.02 -19.50
CA CYS A 339 6.28 -2.17 -20.33
C CYS A 339 5.13 -2.90 -19.69
N PHE A 340 5.10 -2.84 -18.36
CA PHE A 340 3.98 -3.25 -17.55
C PHE A 340 2.84 -2.23 -17.45
N ARG A 341 2.76 -1.26 -18.38
CA ARG A 341 1.48 -0.56 -18.66
C ARG A 341 0.35 -1.55 -19.00
N GLY A 342 0.70 -2.76 -19.44
CA GLY A 342 -0.23 -3.83 -19.70
C GLY A 342 -0.81 -4.46 -18.44
N TYR A 343 -0.14 -5.43 -17.83
CA TYR A 343 -0.85 -6.37 -16.96
C TYR A 343 -1.12 -5.85 -15.53
N TYR A 344 -0.07 -5.62 -14.73
CA TYR A 344 -0.22 -5.12 -13.35
C TYR A 344 -1.04 -3.83 -13.29
N HIS A 345 -0.66 -2.81 -14.06
CA HIS A 345 -1.33 -1.51 -14.05
C HIS A 345 -2.77 -1.56 -14.56
N ARG A 346 -3.13 -2.43 -15.51
CA ARG A 346 -4.56 -2.62 -15.87
C ARG A 346 -5.33 -3.21 -14.69
N CYS A 347 -4.77 -4.22 -14.03
CA CYS A 347 -5.39 -4.89 -12.90
C CYS A 347 -5.48 -4.01 -11.64
N THR A 348 -4.57 -3.04 -11.47
CA THR A 348 -4.54 -2.13 -10.32
C THR A 348 -5.01 -0.70 -10.64
N SER A 349 -5.38 -0.41 -11.89
CA SER A 349 -5.85 0.92 -12.33
C SER A 349 -7.05 1.46 -11.55
N ASN A 350 -7.78 0.59 -10.86
CA ASN A 350 -8.94 0.95 -10.06
C ASN A 350 -8.66 1.00 -8.56
N ALA A 351 -7.47 0.61 -8.10
CA ALA A 351 -7.15 0.44 -6.68
C ALA A 351 -7.40 1.70 -5.83
N TYR A 352 -7.33 2.87 -6.45
CA TYR A 352 -7.52 4.18 -5.80
C TYR A 352 -8.65 5.02 -6.40
N ARG A 353 -9.61 4.41 -7.12
CA ARG A 353 -10.82 5.12 -7.52
C ARG A 353 -11.73 5.30 -6.31
N THR A 354 -11.94 6.55 -5.90
CA THR A 354 -12.69 6.89 -4.69
C THR A 354 -13.99 7.64 -4.95
N ARG A 355 -14.41 7.83 -6.22
CA ARG A 355 -15.68 8.51 -6.51
C ARG A 355 -16.83 7.54 -6.37
N THR A 356 -17.90 7.98 -5.73
CA THR A 356 -19.11 7.21 -5.46
C THR A 356 -19.90 6.86 -6.72
N GLU A 357 -19.65 7.59 -7.81
CA GLU A 357 -20.19 7.36 -9.15
C GLU A 357 -19.43 6.27 -9.92
N ASP A 358 -18.19 5.97 -9.51
CA ASP A 358 -17.34 4.98 -10.15
C ASP A 358 -17.61 3.61 -9.52
N THR A 359 -18.33 2.75 -10.25
CA THR A 359 -18.32 1.31 -9.93
C THR A 359 -16.89 0.79 -10.09
N CYS A 360 -16.48 -0.16 -9.25
CA CYS A 360 -15.24 -0.88 -9.51
C CYS A 360 -15.33 -1.46 -10.93
N LEU A 361 -14.38 -1.09 -11.80
CA LEU A 361 -14.38 -1.72 -13.11
C LEU A 361 -14.19 -3.22 -12.89
N VAL A 362 -14.93 -4.01 -13.66
CA VAL A 362 -14.72 -5.45 -13.71
C VAL A 362 -13.24 -5.68 -13.96
N GLN A 363 -12.59 -6.39 -13.03
CA GLN A 363 -11.19 -6.76 -13.23
C GLN A 363 -11.11 -7.56 -14.52
N PRO A 364 -10.16 -7.22 -15.43
CA PRO A 364 -9.95 -8.01 -16.63
C PRO A 364 -9.79 -9.50 -16.25
N PRO A 365 -10.45 -10.45 -16.94
CA PRO A 365 -10.40 -11.88 -16.60
C PRO A 365 -8.97 -12.41 -16.49
N GLU A 366 -8.05 -11.83 -17.27
CA GLU A 366 -6.64 -12.18 -17.21
C GLU A 366 -6.00 -11.86 -15.85
N CYS A 367 -6.51 -10.93 -15.04
CA CYS A 367 -5.91 -10.49 -13.77
C CYS A 367 -5.89 -11.56 -12.68
N GLY A 368 -6.65 -12.64 -12.83
CA GLY A 368 -6.58 -13.80 -11.92
C GLY A 368 -5.20 -14.48 -11.90
N GLY A 369 -4.37 -14.26 -12.93
CA GLY A 369 -3.01 -14.79 -13.04
C GLY A 369 -1.90 -13.93 -12.42
N LEU A 370 -2.24 -12.85 -11.69
CA LEU A 370 -1.25 -12.11 -10.88
C LEU A 370 -0.76 -12.91 -9.65
N GLN A 371 -1.31 -14.11 -9.45
CA GLN A 371 -1.17 -15.00 -8.29
C GLN A 371 0.10 -15.87 -8.26
#